data_AF-A0A949XY70-F1
#
_entry.id   AF-A0A949XY70-F1
#
_cell.length_a   1.000
_cell.length_b   1.000
_cell.length_c   1.000
_cell.angle_alpha   90.00
_cell.angle_beta   90.00
_cell.angle_gamma   90.00
#
_symmetry.space_group_name_H-M   'P 1'
#
loop_
_entity.id
_entity.type
_entity.pdbx_description
1 polymer ?
#
loop_
_entity_poly.entity_id
_entity_poly.type
_entity_poly.pdbx_seq_one_letter_code
_entity_poly.pdbx_strand_id
1 'polypeptide(L)' 'FSCVGVHDFLKRSSFAYASKEGFGRLSGPASILAEFEGFPAHKRAIEWRGSL' A
#
# COMPACT_ATOMS: atom_id res chain seq x y z
N PHE A 1 -4.16 1.36 27.12
CA PHE A 1 -2.70 1.46 27.36
C PHE A 1 -2.22 0.15 27.97
N SER A 2 -0.96 -0.20 27.76
CA SER A 2 -0.31 -1.38 28.34
C SER A 2 0.81 -0.92 29.27
N CYS A 3 1.18 -1.75 30.26
CA CYS A 3 2.36 -1.48 31.10
C CYS A 3 3.63 -1.44 30.26
N VAL A 4 4.67 -0.74 30.75
CA VAL A 4 5.97 -0.69 30.06
C VAL A 4 6.54 -2.09 29.88
N GLY A 5 7.00 -2.40 28.67
CA GLY A 5 7.57 -3.66 28.27
C GLY A 5 8.53 -3.48 27.09
N VAL A 6 9.06 -4.58 26.57
CA VAL A 6 10.10 -4.55 25.52
C VAL A 6 9.64 -3.80 24.27
N HIS A 7 8.35 -3.89 23.93
CA HIS A 7 7.80 -3.24 22.74
C HIS A 7 7.82 -1.71 22.80
N ASP A 8 7.88 -1.09 23.99
CA ASP A 8 7.98 0.37 24.12
C ASP A 8 9.35 0.90 23.66
N PHE A 9 10.35 0.02 23.61
CA PHE A 9 11.71 0.32 23.16
C PHE A 9 12.00 -0.16 21.73
N LEU A 10 11.00 -0.73 21.05
CA LEU A 10 11.13 -1.23 19.68
C LEU A 10 10.18 -0.51 18.73
N LYS A 11 10.51 -0.56 17.43
CA LYS A 11 9.61 -0.18 16.34
C LYS A 11 9.31 -1.39 15.46
N ARG A 12 8.12 -1.42 14.87
CA ARG A 12 7.70 -2.49 13.96
C ARG A 12 7.96 -2.06 12.52
N SER A 13 8.62 -2.93 11.76
CA SER A 13 8.71 -2.82 10.30
C SER A 13 7.75 -3.82 9.67
N SER A 14 6.97 -3.36 8.69
CA SER A 14 6.06 -4.21 7.91
C SER A 14 6.68 -4.53 6.56
N PHE A 15 6.41 -5.74 6.07
CA PHE A 15 6.73 -6.17 4.71
C PHE A 15 5.44 -6.53 3.99
N ALA A 16 5.31 -6.10 2.73
CA ALA A 16 4.15 -6.41 1.90
C ALA A 16 4.61 -6.87 0.51
N TYR A 17 3.96 -7.90 -0.02
CA TYR A 17 4.22 -8.44 -1.35
C TYR A 17 2.88 -8.70 -2.06
N ALA A 18 2.77 -8.26 -3.31
CA ALA A 18 1.59 -8.44 -4.13
C ALA A 18 1.92 -9.31 -5.35
N SER A 19 1.29 -10.50 -5.41
CA SER A 19 1.33 -11.35 -6.60
C SER A 19 0.64 -10.66 -7.79
N LYS A 20 0.83 -11.19 -9.00
CA LYS A 20 0.19 -10.65 -10.21
C LYS A 20 -1.34 -10.63 -10.08
N GLU A 21 -1.92 -11.72 -9.59
CA GLU A 21 -3.37 -11.82 -9.37
C GLU A 21 -3.85 -10.88 -8.24
N GLY A 22 -3.10 -10.80 -7.13
CA GLY A 22 -3.43 -9.90 -6.03
C GLY A 22 -3.37 -8.43 -6.45
N PHE A 23 -2.37 -8.05 -7.23
CA PHE A 23 -2.28 -6.71 -7.83
C PHE A 23 -3.47 -6.44 -8.76
N GLY A 24 -3.85 -7.41 -9.61
CA GLY A 24 -5.03 -7.30 -10.48
C GLY A 24 -6.31 -6.98 -9.70
N ARG A 25 -6.52 -7.63 -8.55
CA ARG A 25 -7.68 -7.38 -7.67
C ARG A 25 -7.65 -6.02 -6.96
N LEU A 26 -6.47 -5.51 -6.61
CA LEU A 26 -6.31 -4.30 -5.79
C LEU A 26 -6.08 -3.01 -6.61
N SER A 27 -5.54 -3.12 -7.82
CA SER A 27 -5.13 -1.98 -8.64
C SER A 27 -6.27 -1.00 -8.95
N GLY A 28 -7.46 -1.51 -9.28
CA GLY A 28 -8.65 -0.69 -9.55
C GLY A 28 -9.04 0.19 -8.36
N PRO A 29 -9.40 -0.40 -7.20
CA PRO A 29 -9.73 0.36 -6.00
C PRO A 29 -8.61 1.31 -5.55
N ALA A 30 -7.34 0.86 -5.59
CA ALA A 30 -6.21 1.71 -5.19
C ALA A 30 -6.02 2.93 -6.11
N SER A 31 -6.27 2.78 -7.41
CA SER A 31 -6.23 3.88 -8.38
C SER A 31 -7.35 4.90 -8.13
N ILE A 32 -8.57 4.42 -7.85
CA ILE A 32 -9.73 5.28 -7.52
C ILE A 32 -9.44 6.11 -6.26
N LEU A 33 -8.88 5.49 -5.21
CA LEU A 33 -8.50 6.19 -3.99
C LEU A 33 -7.42 7.25 -4.27
N ALA A 34 -6.37 6.88 -5.02
CA ALA A 34 -5.29 7.81 -5.35
C ALA A 34 -5.79 9.02 -6.18
N GLU A 35 -6.77 8.83 -7.05
CA GLU A 35 -7.42 9.93 -7.78
C GLU A 35 -8.25 10.83 -6.86
N PHE A 36 -9.08 10.22 -6.01
CA PHE A 36 -9.91 10.94 -5.05
C PHE A 36 -9.08 11.78 -4.06
N GLU A 37 -7.94 11.26 -3.62
CA GLU A 37 -7.02 11.95 -2.70
C GLU A 37 -6.12 12.99 -3.41
N GLY A 38 -6.14 13.05 -4.75
CA GLY A 38 -5.32 13.99 -5.52
C GLY A 38 -3.83 13.60 -5.58
N PHE A 39 -3.52 12.30 -5.60
CA PHE A 39 -2.16 11.74 -5.66
C PHE A 39 -1.82 11.18 -7.05
N PRO A 40 -1.54 12.04 -8.05
CA PRO A 40 -1.36 11.62 -9.43
C PRO A 40 -0.17 10.67 -9.63
N ALA A 41 0.90 10.81 -8.84
CA ALA A 41 2.06 9.92 -8.90
C ALA A 41 1.73 8.48 -8.47
N HIS A 42 0.87 8.32 -7.46
CA HIS A 42 0.47 6.99 -6.96
C HIS A 42 -0.41 6.27 -7.98
N LYS A 43 -1.40 6.98 -8.55
CA LYS A 43 -2.23 6.46 -9.65
C LYS A 43 -1.37 6.03 -10.84
N ARG A 44 -0.45 6.89 -11.30
CA ARG A 44 0.45 6.57 -12.42
C ARG A 44 1.32 5.34 -12.16
N ALA A 45 1.80 5.13 -10.95
CA ALA A 45 2.60 3.95 -10.61
C ALA A 45 1.79 2.65 -10.78
N ILE A 46 0.50 2.69 -10.42
CA ILE A 46 -0.43 1.57 -10.61
C ILE A 46 -0.70 1.34 -12.10
N GLU A 47 -1.05 2.40 -12.84
CA GLU A 47 -1.35 2.33 -14.27
C GLU A 47 -0.16 1.84 -15.10
N TRP A 48 1.04 2.37 -14.82
CA TRP A 48 2.26 1.95 -15.48
C TRP A 48 2.50 0.45 -15.30
N ARG A 49 2.36 -0.07 -14.06
CA ARG A 49 2.49 -1.50 -13.80
C ARG A 49 1.39 -2.34 -14.44
N GLY A 50 0.17 -1.82 -14.54
CA GLY A 50 -0.95 -2.49 -15.22
C GLY A 50 -0.79 -2.54 -16.75
N SER A 51 0.03 -1.66 -17.32
CA SER A 51 0.31 -1.62 -18.76
C SER A 51 1.42 -2.56 -19.24
N LEU A 52 2.13 -3.22 -18.31
CA LEU A 52 3.15 -4.25 -18.56
C LEU A 52 2.52 -5.63 -18.72
#